data_AF-A0A9W8JU81-F1
#
_entry.id   AF-A0A9W8JU81-F1
#
_cell.length_a   1.000
_cell.length_b   1.000
_cell.length_c   1.000
_cell.angle_alpha   90.00
_cell.angle_beta   90.00
_cell.angle_gamma   90.00
#
_symmetry.space_group_name_H-M   'P 1'
#
loop_
_entity.id
_entity.type
_entity.pdbx_description
1 polymer ?
#
loop_
_entity_poly.entity_id
_entity_poly.type
_entity_poly.pdbx_seq_one_letter_code
_entity_poly.pdbx_strand_id
1 'polypeptide(L)'
;MIKVYAAETRRENLVKAVAWGGERLYKCSSPRKTPRQLRQARATLGRQLGLETYHAMQVAAARTEQKLAELHDLSSTQNVPVSISKRQLEIPRPDARFFNAILEIVGRQPGMKPRRPRRQWNRSFYRHQIRLVRERFIWDGKVSPSGPDLALEAVVRHMIGEGFPVPLLYQKLLVGRWDGPAPEGLDRDVRHEKDMRPFAACPLPSVSSVDSEKGDDQGAEAPRVMLPVYNKRSFSPHAYLHRQLKRMKRRPRTAREANSTARV
;
A
#
# COMPACT_ATOMS: atom_id res chain seq x y z
N MET A 1 28.73 24.36 35.88
CA MET A 1 29.36 23.54 36.94
C MET A 1 28.41 22.39 37.30
N ILE A 2 28.43 21.28 36.55
CA ILE A 2 27.54 20.12 36.77
C ILE A 2 28.31 18.85 36.39
N LYS A 3 28.96 18.21 37.38
CA LYS A 3 29.65 16.92 37.23
C LYS A 3 29.68 16.16 38.56
N VAL A 4 28.56 15.93 39.24
CA VAL A 4 28.57 15.12 40.48
C VAL A 4 27.23 14.40 40.75
N TYR A 5 26.71 13.55 39.86
CA TYR A 5 25.56 12.67 40.22
C TYR A 5 25.52 11.30 39.52
N ALA A 6 26.60 10.86 38.85
CA ALA A 6 26.59 9.60 38.09
C ALA A 6 27.21 8.38 38.80
N ALA A 7 27.71 8.54 40.04
CA ALA A 7 28.50 7.49 40.70
C ALA A 7 27.69 6.58 41.64
N GLU A 8 26.58 7.05 42.22
CA GLU A 8 25.83 6.28 43.24
C GLU A 8 24.85 5.25 42.67
N THR A 9 24.32 5.45 41.46
CA THR A 9 23.37 4.51 40.83
C THR A 9 24.01 3.23 40.31
N ARG A 10 25.35 3.12 40.30
CA ARG A 10 26.06 1.89 39.88
C ARG A 10 26.19 0.85 41.00
N ARG A 11 26.18 1.23 42.28
CA ARG A 11 26.37 0.27 43.39
C ARG A 11 25.09 -0.48 43.75
N GLU A 12 23.93 0.17 43.69
CA GLU A 12 22.65 -0.49 44.01
C GLU A 12 22.23 -1.54 42.96
N ASN A 13 22.61 -1.36 41.71
CA ASN A 13 22.33 -2.33 40.64
C ASN A 13 23.23 -3.57 40.71
N LEU A 14 24.41 -3.48 41.34
CA LEU A 14 25.35 -4.60 41.46
C LEU A 14 24.95 -5.58 42.57
N VAL A 15 24.33 -5.09 43.65
CA VAL A 15 23.86 -5.96 44.76
C VAL A 15 22.63 -6.77 44.34
N LYS A 16 21.77 -6.25 43.46
CA LYS A 16 20.64 -7.02 42.90
C LYS A 16 21.06 -8.10 41.89
N ALA A 17 22.26 -8.02 41.34
CA ALA A 17 22.76 -9.02 40.38
C ALA A 17 23.25 -10.31 41.06
N VAL A 18 23.66 -10.26 42.33
CA VAL A 18 24.21 -11.43 43.06
C VAL A 18 23.11 -12.34 43.63
N ALA A 19 21.88 -11.82 43.81
CA ALA A 19 20.72 -12.62 44.23
C ALA A 19 20.12 -13.52 43.11
N TRP A 20 20.72 -13.54 41.91
CA TRP A 20 20.30 -14.42 40.80
C TRP A 20 21.11 -15.72 40.70
N GLY A 21 22.08 -15.94 41.60
CA GLY A 21 23.04 -17.05 41.51
C GLY A 21 22.65 -18.39 42.15
N GLY A 22 21.52 -18.49 42.86
CA GLY A 22 21.31 -19.60 43.80
C GLY A 22 20.37 -20.73 43.38
N GLU A 23 19.12 -20.43 43.02
CA GLU A 23 18.06 -21.39 43.42
C GLU A 23 16.88 -21.61 42.48
N ARG A 24 17.01 -21.35 41.16
CA ARG A 24 15.97 -21.74 40.18
C ARG A 24 16.52 -22.29 38.86
N LEU A 25 17.46 -23.22 38.93
CA LEU A 25 18.00 -23.92 37.76
C LEU A 25 17.34 -25.27 37.45
N TYR A 26 16.09 -25.48 37.87
CA TYR A 26 15.36 -26.70 37.53
C TYR A 26 14.02 -26.37 36.89
N LYS A 27 13.95 -26.64 35.58
CA LYS A 27 12.73 -26.85 34.78
C LYS A 27 11.93 -25.63 34.33
N CYS A 28 12.59 -24.61 33.78
CA CYS A 28 11.96 -23.81 32.72
C CYS A 28 12.19 -24.48 31.35
N SER A 29 11.77 -25.75 31.21
CA SER A 29 11.61 -26.41 29.92
C SER A 29 10.42 -25.77 29.21
N SER A 30 10.56 -24.52 28.75
CA SER A 30 9.61 -23.97 27.80
C SER A 30 9.62 -24.93 26.61
N PRO A 31 8.48 -25.54 26.25
CA PRO A 31 8.44 -26.47 25.14
C PRO A 31 9.06 -25.79 23.93
N ARG A 32 10.10 -26.40 23.36
CA ARG A 32 10.81 -25.84 22.20
C ARG A 32 9.76 -25.50 21.15
N LYS A 33 9.64 -24.21 20.83
CA LYS A 33 8.69 -23.75 19.83
C LYS A 33 8.97 -24.49 18.53
N THR A 34 7.94 -25.05 17.93
CA THR A 34 8.09 -25.71 16.63
C THR A 34 8.54 -24.70 15.57
N PRO A 35 9.25 -25.11 14.50
CA PRO A 35 9.63 -24.20 13.42
C PRO A 35 8.44 -23.42 12.82
N ARG A 36 7.25 -24.03 12.81
CA ARG A 36 6.01 -23.38 12.38
C ARG A 36 5.61 -22.24 13.32
N GLN A 37 5.65 -22.46 14.63
CA GLN A 37 5.38 -21.43 15.64
C GLN A 37 6.39 -20.28 15.54
N LEU A 38 7.67 -20.57 15.34
CA LEU A 38 8.70 -19.54 15.15
C LEU A 38 8.46 -18.70 13.88
N ARG A 39 8.06 -19.32 12.77
CA ARG A 39 7.71 -18.61 11.53
C ARG A 39 6.47 -17.73 11.71
N GLN A 40 5.45 -18.23 12.41
CA GLN A 40 4.25 -17.45 12.73
C GLN A 40 4.60 -16.26 13.62
N ALA A 41 5.36 -16.47 14.70
CA ALA A 41 5.81 -15.41 15.59
C ALA A 41 6.64 -14.33 14.87
N ARG A 42 7.53 -14.74 13.95
CA ARG A 42 8.29 -13.79 13.12
C ARG A 42 7.39 -13.03 12.15
N ALA A 43 6.40 -13.69 11.55
CA ALA A 43 5.46 -13.02 10.66
C ALA A 43 4.57 -12.02 11.41
N THR A 44 4.10 -12.36 12.62
CA THR A 44 3.30 -11.45 13.44
C THR A 44 4.13 -10.26 13.92
N LEU A 45 5.36 -10.49 14.39
CA LEU A 45 6.27 -9.42 14.81
C LEU A 45 6.66 -8.51 13.64
N GLY A 46 7.01 -9.09 12.49
CA GLY A 46 7.30 -8.32 11.27
C GLY A 46 6.11 -7.48 10.81
N ARG A 47 4.88 -8.00 10.95
CA ARG A 47 3.66 -7.24 10.68
C ARG A 47 3.49 -6.07 11.66
N GLN A 48 3.67 -6.31 12.96
CA GLN A 48 3.58 -5.26 13.99
C GLN A 48 4.59 -4.15 13.74
N LEU A 49 5.88 -4.49 13.58
CA LEU A 49 6.93 -3.51 13.31
C LEU A 49 6.70 -2.74 12.01
N GLY A 50 6.23 -3.40 10.95
CA GLY A 50 5.91 -2.72 9.69
C GLY A 50 4.77 -1.71 9.86
N LEU A 51 3.73 -2.04 10.62
CA LEU A 51 2.63 -1.13 10.92
C LEU A 51 3.05 0.03 11.82
N GLU A 52 3.86 -0.24 12.84
CA GLU A 52 4.41 0.82 13.71
C GLU A 52 5.27 1.80 12.90
N THR A 53 6.11 1.30 11.99
CA THR A 53 6.90 2.13 11.09
C THR A 53 6.01 2.97 10.18
N TYR A 54 4.94 2.38 9.64
CA TYR A 54 3.94 3.07 8.84
C TYR A 54 3.25 4.21 9.60
N HIS A 55 2.82 3.96 10.83
CA HIS A 55 2.20 4.98 11.67
C HIS A 55 3.18 6.07 12.11
N ALA A 56 4.39 5.69 12.52
CA ALA A 56 5.43 6.63 12.91
C ALA A 56 5.77 7.61 11.78
N MET A 57 5.81 7.13 10.53
CA MET A 57 6.08 7.98 9.38
C MET A 57 4.97 8.99 9.12
N GLN A 58 3.70 8.61 9.28
CA GLN A 58 2.58 9.53 9.16
C GLN A 58 2.58 10.59 10.25
N VAL A 59 2.81 10.16 11.50
CA VAL A 59 2.88 11.07 12.64
C VAL A 59 4.06 12.04 12.48
N ALA A 60 5.21 11.56 11.99
CA ALA A 60 6.36 12.40 11.70
C ALA A 60 6.03 13.44 10.62
N ALA A 61 5.42 13.03 9.50
CA ALA A 61 5.01 13.92 8.42
C ALA A 61 4.04 15.01 8.92
N ALA A 62 2.98 14.63 9.64
CA ALA A 62 2.01 15.58 10.18
C ALA A 62 2.65 16.57 11.18
N ARG A 63 3.55 16.09 12.04
CA ARG A 63 4.28 16.97 12.98
C ARG A 63 5.21 17.94 12.27
N THR A 64 5.86 17.52 11.17
CA THR A 64 6.69 18.43 10.37
C THR A 64 5.84 19.49 9.67
N GLU A 65 4.66 19.12 9.16
CA GLU A 65 3.73 20.08 8.55
C GLU A 65 3.21 21.10 9.57
N GLN A 66 2.83 20.67 10.77
CA GLN A 66 2.40 21.56 11.85
C GLN A 66 3.49 22.56 12.24
N LYS A 67 4.73 22.10 12.44
CA LYS A 67 5.85 23.00 12.77
C LYS A 67 6.16 23.98 11.65
N LEU A 68 6.06 23.56 10.40
CA LEU A 68 6.26 24.44 9.26
C LEU A 68 5.16 25.51 9.18
N ALA A 69 3.91 25.16 9.50
CA ALA A 69 2.82 26.12 9.60
C ALA A 69 3.04 27.12 10.75
N GLU A 70 3.41 26.65 11.94
CA GLU A 70 3.74 27.51 13.09
C GLU A 70 4.85 28.52 12.77
N LEU A 71 5.92 28.06 12.10
CA LEU A 71 7.02 28.94 11.69
C LEU A 71 6.58 29.97 10.64
N HIS A 72 5.66 29.61 9.74
CA HIS A 72 5.10 30.52 8.76
C HIS A 72 4.26 31.62 9.44
N ASP A 73 3.43 31.25 10.42
CA ASP A 73 2.59 32.19 11.18
C ASP A 73 3.44 33.16 12.02
N LEU A 74 4.51 32.66 12.65
CA LEU A 74 5.47 33.49 13.39
C LEU A 74 6.21 34.49 12.49
N SER A 75 6.62 34.06 11.29
CA SER A 75 7.26 34.95 10.33
C SER A 75 6.31 36.05 9.86
N SER A 76 5.02 35.74 9.68
CA SER A 76 4.00 36.72 9.31
C SER A 76 3.68 37.72 10.42
N THR A 77 3.78 37.33 11.68
CA THR A 77 3.45 38.22 12.82
C THR A 77 4.61 39.13 13.23
N GLN A 78 5.85 38.64 13.14
CA GLN A 78 7.01 39.37 13.66
C GLN A 78 7.74 40.23 12.61
N ASN A 79 7.32 40.20 11.34
CA ASN A 79 8.06 40.80 10.21
C ASN A 79 9.54 40.36 10.15
N VAL A 80 9.89 39.24 10.78
CA VAL A 80 11.23 38.66 10.71
C VAL A 80 11.26 37.75 9.48
N PRO A 81 12.14 38.00 8.49
CA PRO A 81 12.25 37.15 7.32
C PRO A 81 12.90 35.82 7.73
N VAL A 82 12.09 34.82 8.07
CA VAL A 82 12.59 33.46 8.31
C VAL A 82 12.78 32.79 6.96
N SER A 83 13.98 32.96 6.39
CA SER A 83 14.40 32.20 5.21
C SER A 83 14.69 30.75 5.61
N ILE A 84 13.64 29.94 5.74
CA ILE A 84 13.81 28.48 5.78
C ILE A 84 14.34 28.10 4.40
N SER A 85 15.61 27.69 4.32
CA SER A 85 16.11 27.12 3.08
C SER A 85 15.28 25.86 2.81
N LYS A 86 14.34 25.95 1.86
CA LYS A 86 13.43 24.85 1.50
C LYS A 86 14.19 23.56 1.12
N ARG A 87 15.49 23.69 0.85
CA ARG A 87 16.42 22.61 0.53
C ARG A 87 16.71 21.65 1.70
N GLN A 88 16.43 22.02 2.95
CA GLN A 88 16.84 21.21 4.12
C GLN A 88 15.68 20.51 4.84
N LEU A 89 14.42 20.87 4.57
CA LEU A 89 13.26 20.33 5.27
C LEU A 89 12.27 19.73 4.26
N GLU A 90 12.64 18.60 3.68
CA GLU A 90 11.68 17.76 2.96
C GLU A 90 10.83 16.99 3.98
N ILE A 91 9.50 17.18 3.92
CA ILE A 91 8.56 16.37 4.70
C ILE A 91 8.71 14.92 4.23
N PRO A 92 8.93 13.94 5.14
CA PRO A 92 9.06 12.55 4.76
C PRO A 92 7.73 12.05 4.20
N ARG A 93 7.62 11.99 2.87
CA ARG A 93 6.43 11.47 2.18
C ARG A 93 6.64 9.99 1.80
N PRO A 94 5.62 9.13 2.00
CA PRO A 94 5.69 7.75 1.55
C PRO A 94 5.82 7.70 0.03
N ASP A 95 6.85 7.02 -0.46
CA ASP A 95 7.01 6.76 -1.90
C ASP A 95 6.34 5.43 -2.31
N ALA A 96 6.31 5.16 -3.62
CA ALA A 96 5.73 3.93 -4.14
C ALA A 96 6.44 2.66 -3.61
N ARG A 97 7.75 2.73 -3.32
CA ARG A 97 8.54 1.59 -2.83
C ARG A 97 8.16 1.26 -1.39
N PHE A 98 8.02 2.30 -0.56
CA PHE A 98 7.55 2.19 0.80
C PHE A 98 6.16 1.57 0.85
N PHE A 99 5.22 2.06 0.05
CA PHE A 99 3.89 1.48 -0.02
C PHE A 99 3.92 0.00 -0.45
N ASN A 100 4.73 -0.36 -1.45
CA ASN A 100 4.89 -1.75 -1.86
C ASN A 100 5.46 -2.62 -0.73
N ALA A 101 6.45 -2.14 0.01
CA ALA A 101 7.02 -2.85 1.15
C ALA A 101 5.99 -3.07 2.27
N ILE A 102 5.22 -2.04 2.62
CA ILE A 102 4.14 -2.17 3.60
C ILE A 102 3.04 -3.12 3.11
N LEU A 103 2.65 -3.05 1.84
CA LEU A 103 1.70 -3.98 1.25
C LEU A 103 2.20 -5.43 1.23
N GLU A 104 3.50 -5.66 1.13
CA GLU A 104 4.07 -7.00 1.26
C GLU A 104 3.99 -7.55 2.68
N ILE A 105 4.10 -6.68 3.69
CA ILE A 105 4.01 -7.02 5.10
C ILE A 105 2.53 -7.28 5.48
N VAL A 106 1.65 -6.33 5.19
CA VAL A 106 0.23 -6.37 5.60
C VAL A 106 -0.60 -7.28 4.70
N GLY A 107 -0.25 -7.37 3.41
CA GLY A 107 -0.95 -8.19 2.44
C GLY A 107 -0.73 -9.70 2.57
N ARG A 108 0.13 -10.15 3.49
CA ARG A 108 0.37 -11.56 3.79
C ARG A 108 -0.39 -11.95 5.06
N GLN A 109 -1.44 -12.75 4.91
CA GLN A 109 -2.14 -13.28 6.08
C GLN A 109 -1.27 -14.35 6.80
N PRO A 110 -1.40 -14.46 8.14
CA PRO A 110 -0.71 -15.50 8.91
C PRO A 110 -1.00 -16.90 8.35
N GLY A 111 0.05 -17.66 8.03
CA GLY A 111 -0.09 -19.00 7.46
C GLY A 111 -0.21 -19.05 5.93
N MET A 112 -0.27 -17.91 5.24
CA MET A 112 -0.08 -17.91 3.79
C MET A 112 1.33 -18.39 3.45
N LYS A 113 1.41 -19.36 2.53
CA LYS A 113 2.69 -19.75 1.94
C LYS A 113 3.26 -18.54 1.18
N PRO A 114 4.60 -18.34 1.17
CA PRO A 114 5.21 -17.34 0.32
C PRO A 114 4.70 -17.54 -1.10
N ARG A 115 4.20 -16.47 -1.73
CA ARG A 115 3.82 -16.54 -3.13
C ARG A 115 5.09 -16.88 -3.89
N ARG A 116 5.16 -18.08 -4.48
CA ARG A 116 6.26 -18.40 -5.40
C ARG A 116 6.25 -17.29 -6.46
N PRO A 117 7.42 -16.71 -6.81
CA PRO A 117 7.50 -15.82 -7.95
C PRO A 117 7.12 -16.67 -9.17
N ARG A 118 5.83 -16.66 -9.52
CA ARG A 118 5.38 -17.29 -10.75
C ARG A 118 6.03 -16.47 -11.84
N ARG A 119 6.93 -17.08 -12.60
CA ARG A 119 7.68 -16.49 -13.74
C ARG A 119 6.79 -15.74 -14.74
N GLN A 120 5.47 -15.89 -14.63
CA GLN A 120 4.47 -15.19 -15.43
C GLN A 120 3.34 -14.71 -14.52
N TRP A 121 3.56 -13.58 -13.85
CA TRP A 121 2.49 -12.84 -13.19
C TRP A 121 1.63 -12.19 -14.29
N ASN A 122 0.77 -12.99 -14.94
CA ASN A 122 0.02 -12.54 -16.10
C ASN A 122 -1.01 -11.47 -15.69
N ARG A 123 -0.76 -10.21 -16.06
CA ARG A 123 -1.65 -9.06 -15.80
C ARG A 123 -3.09 -9.37 -16.22
N SER A 124 -3.27 -10.04 -17.36
CA SER A 124 -4.58 -10.44 -17.89
C SER A 124 -5.34 -11.38 -16.95
N PHE A 125 -4.63 -12.29 -16.27
CA PHE A 125 -5.25 -13.17 -15.28
C PHE A 125 -5.82 -12.38 -14.09
N TYR A 126 -5.07 -11.41 -13.56
CA TYR A 126 -5.53 -10.58 -12.44
C TYR A 126 -6.66 -9.65 -12.83
N ARG A 127 -6.57 -9.01 -14.00
CA ARG A 127 -7.68 -8.21 -14.57
C ARG A 127 -8.95 -9.04 -14.71
N HIS A 128 -8.84 -10.26 -15.24
CA HIS A 128 -9.97 -11.16 -15.36
C HIS A 128 -10.55 -11.53 -13.98
N GLN A 129 -9.70 -11.82 -12.99
CA GLN A 129 -10.13 -12.10 -11.63
C GLN A 129 -10.85 -10.91 -10.97
N ILE A 130 -10.35 -9.69 -11.14
CA ILE A 130 -11.00 -8.48 -10.64
C ILE A 130 -12.38 -8.32 -11.31
N ARG A 131 -12.44 -8.49 -12.64
CA ARG A 131 -13.70 -8.39 -13.39
C ARG A 131 -14.73 -9.39 -12.87
N LEU A 132 -14.35 -10.65 -12.66
CA LEU A 132 -15.27 -11.66 -12.11
C LEU A 132 -15.78 -11.32 -10.71
N VAL A 133 -14.91 -10.73 -9.85
CA VAL A 133 -15.34 -10.31 -8.50
C VAL A 133 -16.24 -9.09 -8.57
N ARG A 134 -15.96 -8.12 -9.46
CA ARG A 134 -16.85 -6.98 -9.72
C ARG A 134 -18.22 -7.42 -10.23
N GLU A 135 -18.26 -8.28 -11.24
CA GLU A 135 -19.50 -8.86 -11.75
C GLU A 135 -20.28 -9.52 -10.61
N ARG A 136 -19.64 -10.38 -9.79
CA ARG A 136 -20.29 -11.03 -8.65
C ARG A 136 -20.82 -10.03 -7.62
N PHE A 137 -20.05 -8.98 -7.31
CA PHE A 137 -20.48 -7.95 -6.38
C PHE A 137 -21.69 -7.17 -6.92
N ILE A 138 -21.69 -6.82 -8.22
CA ILE A 138 -22.81 -6.11 -8.87
C ILE A 138 -24.08 -6.97 -8.89
N TRP A 139 -23.97 -8.25 -9.22
CA TRP A 139 -25.13 -9.14 -9.36
C TRP A 139 -25.67 -9.64 -8.02
N ASP A 140 -24.79 -10.02 -7.09
CA ASP A 140 -25.19 -10.68 -5.85
C ASP A 140 -25.11 -9.78 -4.62
N GLY A 141 -24.49 -8.59 -4.72
CA GLY A 141 -24.11 -7.76 -3.56
C GLY A 141 -23.06 -8.40 -2.65
N LYS A 142 -22.48 -9.54 -3.06
CA LYS A 142 -21.60 -10.35 -2.21
C LYS A 142 -20.16 -9.87 -2.25
N VAL A 143 -19.65 -9.46 -1.09
CA VAL A 143 -18.22 -9.25 -0.86
C VAL A 143 -17.52 -10.55 -0.46
N SER A 144 -16.19 -10.59 -0.59
CA SER A 144 -15.40 -11.72 -0.09
C SER A 144 -15.64 -11.90 1.42
N PRO A 145 -15.99 -13.11 1.90
CA PRO A 145 -16.36 -13.35 3.30
C PRO A 145 -15.20 -13.09 4.27
N SER A 146 -13.95 -13.30 3.82
CA SER A 146 -12.78 -13.09 4.68
C SER A 146 -12.47 -11.61 4.94
N GLY A 147 -13.05 -10.66 4.18
CA GLY A 147 -12.66 -9.25 4.19
C GLY A 147 -11.17 -9.02 3.86
N PRO A 148 -10.79 -7.82 3.42
CA PRO A 148 -9.41 -7.38 3.55
C PRO A 148 -9.10 -7.09 5.03
N ASP A 149 -7.82 -7.14 5.37
CA ASP A 149 -7.32 -6.66 6.66
C ASP A 149 -7.57 -5.15 6.77
N LEU A 150 -8.04 -4.64 7.92
CA LEU A 150 -8.29 -3.21 8.13
C LEU A 150 -7.02 -2.37 7.90
N ALA A 151 -5.86 -2.92 8.25
CA ALA A 151 -4.58 -2.27 8.00
C ALA A 151 -4.28 -2.18 6.49
N LEU A 152 -4.70 -3.17 5.69
CA LEU A 152 -4.55 -3.14 4.25
C LEU A 152 -5.43 -2.05 3.64
N GLU A 153 -6.67 -1.91 4.10
CA GLU A 153 -7.57 -0.85 3.66
C GLU A 153 -7.00 0.54 3.97
N ALA A 154 -6.45 0.75 5.17
CA ALA A 154 -5.83 2.02 5.55
C ALA A 154 -4.63 2.39 4.66
N VAL A 155 -3.74 1.43 4.38
CA VAL A 155 -2.58 1.64 3.49
C VAL A 155 -3.03 1.97 2.08
N VAL A 156 -4.02 1.24 1.55
CA VAL A 156 -4.56 1.50 0.22
C VAL A 156 -5.24 2.86 0.14
N ARG A 157 -5.94 3.28 1.22
CA ARG A 157 -6.53 4.62 1.27
C ARG A 157 -5.49 5.72 1.15
N HIS A 158 -4.37 5.56 1.85
CA HIS A 158 -3.26 6.51 1.77
C HIS A 158 -2.59 6.50 0.40
N MET A 159 -2.39 5.33 -0.21
CA MET A 159 -1.87 5.25 -1.58
C MET A 159 -2.72 6.05 -2.56
N ILE A 160 -4.05 5.91 -2.47
CA ILE A 160 -4.97 6.61 -3.37
C ILE A 160 -4.96 8.12 -3.08
N GLY A 161 -4.93 8.52 -1.81
CA GLY A 161 -4.81 9.93 -1.41
C GLY A 161 -3.54 10.59 -1.95
N GLU A 162 -2.44 9.84 -2.02
CA GLU A 162 -1.16 10.27 -2.58
C GLU A 162 -1.05 10.08 -4.12
N GLY A 163 -2.13 9.64 -4.78
CA GLY A 163 -2.15 9.42 -6.23
C GLY A 163 -1.39 8.18 -6.72
N PHE A 164 -1.00 7.27 -5.82
CA PHE A 164 -0.34 6.02 -6.19
C PHE A 164 -1.36 4.93 -6.61
N PRO A 165 -1.07 4.19 -7.71
CA PRO A 165 -1.92 3.08 -8.13
C PRO A 165 -1.84 1.91 -7.17
N VAL A 166 -3.01 1.36 -6.84
CA VAL A 166 -3.12 0.14 -6.02
C VAL A 166 -2.79 -1.09 -6.87
N PRO A 167 -1.91 -2.00 -6.42
CA PRO A 167 -1.60 -3.21 -7.19
C PRO A 167 -2.84 -4.10 -7.43
N LEU A 168 -2.97 -4.65 -8.64
CA LEU A 168 -4.13 -5.46 -9.09
C LEU A 168 -4.50 -6.60 -8.12
N LEU A 169 -3.48 -7.20 -7.50
CA LEU A 169 -3.65 -8.27 -6.52
C LEU A 169 -4.55 -7.83 -5.33
N TYR A 170 -4.38 -6.60 -4.85
CA TYR A 170 -5.12 -6.06 -3.72
C TYR A 170 -6.46 -5.47 -4.14
N GLN A 171 -6.58 -4.95 -5.36
CA GLN A 171 -7.85 -4.43 -5.89
C GLN A 171 -8.98 -5.46 -5.82
N LYS A 172 -8.69 -6.75 -6.07
CA LYS A 172 -9.68 -7.84 -5.96
C LYS A 172 -10.28 -7.94 -4.55
N LEU A 173 -9.49 -7.69 -3.51
CA LEU A 173 -9.92 -7.82 -2.11
C LEU A 173 -10.78 -6.64 -1.65
N LEU A 174 -10.68 -5.51 -2.35
CA LEU A 174 -11.32 -4.23 -1.99
C LEU A 174 -12.63 -3.99 -2.75
N VAL A 175 -13.00 -4.87 -3.68
CA VAL A 175 -14.25 -4.73 -4.44
C VAL A 175 -15.44 -4.70 -3.47
N GLY A 176 -16.24 -3.63 -3.58
CA GLY A 176 -17.43 -3.43 -2.76
C GLY A 176 -17.19 -2.87 -1.36
N ARG A 177 -15.96 -2.48 -1.03
CA ARG A 177 -15.59 -1.89 0.28
C ARG A 177 -14.93 -0.53 0.17
N TRP A 178 -14.72 -0.06 -1.05
CA TRP A 178 -14.04 1.19 -1.33
C TRP A 178 -15.05 2.19 -1.91
N ASP A 179 -15.20 3.34 -1.26
CA ASP A 179 -16.18 4.38 -1.62
C ASP A 179 -15.67 5.38 -2.66
N GLY A 180 -14.37 5.33 -2.98
CA GLY A 180 -13.78 6.25 -3.96
C GLY A 180 -13.96 5.78 -5.41
N PRO A 181 -13.61 6.66 -6.38
CA PRO A 181 -13.62 6.29 -7.80
C PRO A 181 -12.80 5.02 -7.98
N ALA A 182 -13.38 4.03 -8.67
CA ALA A 182 -12.70 2.78 -8.93
C ALA A 182 -11.32 3.10 -9.56
N PRO A 183 -10.22 2.45 -9.13
CA PRO A 183 -8.88 2.72 -9.66
C PRO A 183 -8.70 2.31 -11.14
N GLU A 184 -9.79 2.14 -11.88
CA GLU A 184 -9.87 1.70 -13.28
C GLU A 184 -9.13 2.65 -14.25
N GLY A 185 -8.78 3.87 -13.83
CA GLY A 185 -8.04 4.84 -14.66
C GLY A 185 -6.51 4.72 -14.64
N LEU A 186 -5.92 4.09 -13.62
CA LEU A 186 -4.45 4.11 -13.43
C LEU A 186 -3.72 2.92 -14.07
N ASP A 187 -4.45 2.06 -14.79
CA ASP A 187 -3.86 0.98 -15.58
C ASP A 187 -3.32 1.47 -16.94
N ARG A 188 -3.46 2.78 -17.25
CA ARG A 188 -2.67 3.46 -18.29
C ARG A 188 -1.20 3.24 -17.98
N ASP A 189 -0.42 2.91 -19.00
CA ASP A 189 0.94 2.42 -18.87
C ASP A 189 1.87 3.37 -18.08
N VAL A 190 1.88 3.27 -16.75
CA VAL A 190 2.90 3.88 -15.86
C VAL A 190 4.22 3.10 -15.99
N ARG A 191 4.58 2.74 -17.21
CA ARG A 191 5.87 2.13 -17.55
C ARG A 191 6.99 3.17 -17.61
N HIS A 192 6.71 4.47 -17.43
CA HIS A 192 7.72 5.50 -17.70
C HIS A 192 7.99 6.53 -16.61
N GLU A 193 7.22 6.61 -15.52
CA GLU A 193 7.40 7.73 -14.58
C GLU A 193 8.18 7.38 -13.29
N LYS A 194 8.32 6.10 -12.94
CA LYS A 194 8.84 5.70 -11.61
C LYS A 194 10.28 5.17 -11.60
N ASP A 195 10.90 5.00 -12.76
CA ASP A 195 12.34 4.72 -12.88
C ASP A 195 13.19 6.01 -13.00
N MET A 196 12.58 7.21 -12.95
CA MET A 196 13.24 8.50 -13.21
C MET A 196 13.46 9.38 -11.96
N ARG A 197 13.37 8.84 -10.75
CA ARG A 197 14.01 9.51 -9.59
C ARG A 197 15.16 8.66 -9.09
N PRO A 198 16.35 8.75 -9.71
CA PRO A 198 17.56 8.38 -9.01
C PRO A 198 17.61 9.23 -7.74
N PHE A 199 17.82 8.56 -6.61
CA PHE A 199 18.18 9.20 -5.36
C PHE A 199 19.36 10.14 -5.65
N ALA A 200 19.25 11.40 -5.23
CA ALA A 200 20.31 12.42 -5.25
C ALA A 200 20.63 13.14 -6.58
N ALA A 201 19.63 13.59 -7.34
CA ALA A 201 19.83 14.79 -8.16
C ALA A 201 19.16 15.98 -7.44
N CYS A 202 19.95 16.73 -6.66
CA CYS A 202 19.61 18.10 -6.33
C CYS A 202 19.23 18.79 -7.65
N PRO A 203 18.04 19.38 -7.81
CA PRO A 203 17.83 20.29 -8.93
C PRO A 203 18.86 21.41 -8.76
N LEU A 204 19.84 21.43 -9.65
CA LEU A 204 20.73 22.57 -9.78
C LEU A 204 19.84 23.80 -9.94
N PRO A 205 20.10 24.91 -9.22
CA PRO A 205 19.37 26.13 -9.46
C PRO A 205 19.54 26.48 -10.93
N SER A 206 18.43 26.50 -11.67
CA SER A 206 18.36 27.17 -12.97
C SER A 206 18.70 28.63 -12.70
N VAL A 207 19.96 28.97 -12.98
CA VAL A 207 20.47 30.33 -12.85
C VAL A 207 19.74 31.17 -13.89
N SER A 208 19.03 32.19 -13.39
CA SER A 208 18.84 33.52 -13.98
C SER A 208 18.42 33.65 -15.45
N SER A 209 17.23 34.22 -15.63
CA SER A 209 16.99 35.42 -16.47
C SER A 209 15.63 35.98 -16.01
N VAL A 210 15.54 36.90 -15.06
CA VAL A 210 15.91 38.33 -15.14
C VAL A 210 15.48 38.93 -16.49
N ASP A 211 14.38 39.67 -16.36
CA ASP A 211 13.91 40.83 -17.10
C ASP A 211 13.42 40.67 -18.54
N SER A 212 12.09 40.73 -18.69
CA SER A 212 11.46 41.51 -19.77
C SER A 212 10.08 41.95 -19.31
N GLU A 213 10.01 43.24 -18.99
CA GLU A 213 8.80 44.01 -18.83
C GLU A 213 7.96 44.03 -20.11
N LYS A 214 6.66 44.28 -19.91
CA LYS A 214 5.76 45.07 -20.78
C LYS A 214 5.29 44.46 -22.10
N GLY A 215 3.97 44.37 -22.26
CA GLY A 215 3.35 44.22 -23.57
C GLY A 215 1.95 43.62 -23.55
N ASP A 216 0.97 44.48 -23.27
CA ASP A 216 -0.33 44.63 -23.95
C ASP A 216 -1.30 43.45 -24.15
N ASP A 217 -2.52 43.71 -23.68
CA ASP A 217 -3.80 43.14 -24.07
C ASP A 217 -3.91 42.78 -25.55
N GLN A 218 -4.09 41.48 -25.89
CA GLN A 218 -4.96 41.05 -26.98
C GLN A 218 -5.63 39.71 -26.65
N GLY A 219 -6.92 39.64 -26.96
CA GLY A 219 -7.87 38.62 -26.50
C GLY A 219 -7.50 37.19 -26.86
N ALA A 220 -7.33 36.36 -25.84
CA ALA A 220 -7.18 34.92 -25.98
C ALA A 220 -8.56 34.26 -26.03
N GLU A 221 -8.95 33.90 -27.25
CA GLU A 221 -10.07 33.05 -27.62
C GLU A 221 -10.11 31.78 -26.76
N ALA A 222 -11.25 31.51 -26.13
CA ALA A 222 -11.42 30.37 -25.22
C ALA A 222 -11.13 29.03 -25.95
N PRO A 223 -10.30 28.14 -25.38
CA PRO A 223 -10.00 26.86 -26.01
C PRO A 223 -11.29 26.04 -26.10
N ARG A 224 -11.72 25.75 -27.34
CA ARG A 224 -12.79 24.79 -27.63
C ARG A 224 -12.40 23.44 -27.03
N VAL A 225 -12.99 23.13 -25.88
CA VAL A 225 -12.90 21.82 -25.23
C VAL A 225 -13.58 20.80 -26.15
N MET A 226 -12.76 20.08 -26.92
CA MET A 226 -13.21 18.98 -27.76
C MET A 226 -13.60 17.82 -26.84
N LEU A 227 -14.90 17.72 -26.52
CA LEU A 227 -15.44 16.65 -25.70
C LEU A 227 -15.16 15.30 -26.38
N PRO A 228 -14.63 14.30 -25.65
CA PRO A 228 -14.40 12.98 -26.21
C PRO A 228 -15.75 12.37 -26.64
N VAL A 229 -15.85 12.07 -27.93
CA VAL A 229 -16.97 11.34 -28.51
C VAL A 229 -16.94 9.92 -27.93
N TYR A 230 -17.71 9.71 -26.86
CA TYR A 230 -17.92 8.39 -26.28
C TYR A 230 -18.66 7.53 -27.31
N ASN A 231 -17.90 6.67 -27.98
CA ASN A 231 -18.46 5.66 -28.86
C ASN A 231 -19.23 4.64 -27.99
N LYS A 232 -20.55 4.84 -27.90
CA LYS A 232 -21.49 3.94 -27.22
C LYS A 232 -21.54 2.61 -27.98
N ARG A 233 -20.52 1.77 -27.85
CA ARG A 233 -20.66 0.34 -28.12
C ARG A 233 -21.60 -0.21 -27.05
N SER A 234 -22.88 -0.25 -27.39
CA SER A 234 -23.97 -0.81 -26.60
C SER A 234 -23.60 -2.24 -26.19
N PHE A 235 -23.22 -2.38 -24.93
CA PHE A 235 -23.01 -3.68 -24.31
C PHE A 235 -24.40 -4.29 -24.09
N SER A 236 -24.93 -4.99 -25.10
CA SER A 236 -26.22 -5.68 -24.98
C SER A 236 -26.08 -6.84 -23.97
N PRO A 237 -26.74 -6.78 -22.79
CA PRO A 237 -26.65 -7.85 -21.79
C PRO A 237 -27.14 -9.20 -22.33
N HIS A 238 -28.02 -9.16 -23.34
CA HIS A 238 -28.65 -10.32 -23.95
C HIS A 238 -27.67 -11.21 -24.74
N ALA A 239 -26.63 -10.62 -25.35
CA ALA A 239 -25.64 -11.37 -26.12
C ALA A 239 -24.73 -12.25 -25.24
N TYR A 240 -24.57 -11.90 -23.95
CA TYR A 240 -23.72 -12.63 -23.02
C TYR A 240 -24.39 -13.93 -22.52
N LEU A 241 -25.70 -13.90 -22.25
CA LEU A 241 -26.47 -15.07 -21.80
C LEU A 241 -26.49 -16.18 -22.86
N HIS A 242 -26.61 -15.81 -24.14
CA HIS A 242 -26.62 -16.77 -25.25
C HIS A 242 -25.28 -17.51 -25.40
N ARG A 243 -24.14 -16.88 -25.04
CA ARG A 243 -22.81 -17.52 -25.06
C ARG A 243 -22.60 -18.46 -23.88
N GLN A 244 -23.15 -18.16 -22.70
CA GLN A 244 -23.05 -19.02 -21.51
C GLN A 244 -23.88 -20.31 -21.69
N LEU A 245 -25.11 -20.20 -22.20
CA LEU A 245 -25.96 -21.38 -22.48
C LEU A 245 -25.35 -22.32 -23.52
N LYS A 246 -24.67 -21.78 -24.55
CA LYS A 246 -23.97 -22.60 -25.57
C LYS A 246 -22.78 -23.38 -25.02
N ARG A 247 -22.12 -22.88 -23.95
CA ARG A 247 -21.02 -23.59 -23.28
C ARG A 247 -21.49 -24.70 -22.35
N MET A 248 -22.66 -24.57 -21.73
CA MET A 248 -23.21 -25.62 -20.88
C MET A 248 -23.67 -26.86 -21.66
N LYS A 249 -24.15 -26.70 -22.91
CA LYS A 249 -24.54 -27.83 -23.78
C LYS A 249 -23.36 -28.65 -24.35
N ARG A 250 -22.10 -28.27 -24.11
CA ARG A 250 -20.90 -28.95 -24.64
C ARG A 250 -20.00 -29.54 -23.55
N ARG A 251 -20.56 -29.98 -22.42
CA ARG A 251 -19.82 -30.88 -21.53
C ARG A 251 -20.00 -32.31 -22.04
N PRO A 252 -18.94 -33.00 -22.51
CA PRO A 252 -19.03 -34.42 -22.77
C PRO A 252 -19.43 -35.11 -21.45
N ARG A 253 -20.49 -35.92 -21.49
CA ARG A 253 -20.81 -36.87 -20.43
C ARG A 253 -19.57 -37.75 -20.25
N THR A 254 -18.82 -37.49 -19.20
CA THR A 254 -17.66 -38.32 -18.84
C THR A 254 -18.15 -39.73 -18.57
N ALA A 255 -17.55 -40.68 -19.30
CA ALA A 255 -17.72 -42.12 -19.22
C ALA A 255 -17.48 -42.65 -17.80
N ARG A 256 -18.48 -42.51 -16.92
CA ARG A 256 -18.46 -43.05 -15.55
C ARG A 256 -19.50 -44.13 -15.31
N GLU A 257 -20.03 -44.72 -16.39
CA GLU A 257 -21.01 -45.82 -16.36
C GLU A 257 -20.44 -47.16 -16.87
N ALA A 258 -19.13 -47.28 -17.12
CA ALA A 258 -18.57 -48.52 -17.70
C ALA A 258 -18.14 -49.60 -16.69
N ASN A 259 -18.24 -49.39 -15.37
CA ASN A 259 -17.63 -50.31 -14.38
C ASN A 259 -18.62 -50.93 -13.37
N SER A 260 -19.89 -51.17 -13.71
CA SER A 260 -20.83 -51.84 -12.79
C SER A 260 -21.21 -53.29 -13.14
N THR A 261 -20.56 -53.92 -14.13
CA THR A 261 -20.94 -55.28 -14.60
C THR A 261 -19.76 -56.26 -14.64
N ALA A 262 -19.05 -56.42 -13.51
CA ALA A 262 -18.06 -57.49 -13.37
C ALA A 262 -17.86 -57.92 -11.91
N ARG A 263 -18.91 -58.45 -11.27
CA ARG A 263 -18.81 -59.37 -10.12
C ARG A 263 -20.04 -60.28 -10.10
N VAL A 264 -19.89 -61.44 -10.74
CA VAL A 264 -20.60 -62.69 -10.41
C VAL A 264 -19.53 -63.76 -10.38
#